data_AF-A0A2Z4IPD6-F1
#
_entry.id   AF-A0A2Z4IPD6-F1
#
_cell.length_a   1.000
_cell.length_b   1.000
_cell.length_c   1.000
_cell.angle_alpha   90.00
_cell.angle_beta   90.00
_cell.angle_gamma   90.00
#
_symmetry.space_group_name_H-M   'P 1'
#
loop_
_entity.id
_entity.type
_entity.pdbx_description
1 polymer ?
#
loop_
_entity_poly.entity_id
_entity_poly.type
_entity_poly.pdbx_seq_one_letter_code
_entity_poly.pdbx_strand_id
1 'polypeptide(L)'
;MDNQLFNMEINEKFNMKLFVIVIIAFFFIISCEEPKELWVDCQTNLDTTWILNEQERGGWFVNDSLILSAGIQPYDKSLCDSIGIRSLTLWTPSGKSRPCSLGDLFPPFQIYKKAWNDSLFVLQDNMVILFQIPKHLCN
;
A
#
# COMPACT_ATOMS: atom_id res chain seq x y z
N MET A 1 66.45 25.67 -14.47
CA MET A 1 65.64 24.46 -14.73
C MET A 1 65.44 23.83 -13.38
N ASP A 2 64.19 23.72 -12.89
CA ASP A 2 63.74 22.94 -11.69
C ASP A 2 62.42 23.45 -11.07
N ASN A 3 61.77 24.49 -11.63
CA ASN A 3 60.50 25.00 -11.10
C ASN A 3 59.25 24.69 -11.96
N GLN A 4 59.37 23.88 -13.02
CA GLN A 4 58.22 23.55 -13.88
C GLN A 4 57.72 22.10 -13.74
N LEU A 5 58.50 21.18 -13.19
CA LEU A 5 58.01 19.81 -12.95
C LEU A 5 57.09 19.71 -11.71
N PHE A 6 57.31 20.52 -10.68
CA PHE A 6 56.56 20.42 -9.42
C PHE A 6 55.12 20.97 -9.50
N ASN A 7 54.85 21.87 -10.45
CA ASN A 7 53.52 22.48 -10.61
C ASN A 7 52.55 21.64 -11.47
N MET A 8 53.05 20.60 -12.17
CA MET A 8 52.19 19.74 -12.98
C MET A 8 51.62 18.55 -12.19
N GLU A 9 52.33 18.06 -11.16
CA GLU A 9 51.85 16.96 -10.30
C GLU A 9 50.74 17.37 -9.31
N ILE A 10 50.61 18.66 -9.00
CA ILE A 10 49.67 19.15 -7.98
C ILE A 10 48.26 19.34 -8.56
N ASN A 11 48.13 19.65 -9.86
CA ASN A 11 46.83 19.93 -10.48
C ASN A 11 46.01 18.67 -10.81
N GLU A 12 46.64 17.52 -11.05
CA GLU A 12 45.89 16.26 -11.29
C GLU A 12 45.33 15.64 -9.99
N LYS A 13 46.09 15.70 -8.89
CA LYS A 13 45.67 15.14 -7.60
C LYS A 13 44.53 15.91 -6.94
N PHE A 14 44.40 17.21 -7.24
CA PHE A 14 43.37 18.07 -6.64
C PHE A 14 41.98 17.88 -7.29
N ASN A 15 41.93 17.53 -8.57
CA ASN A 15 40.67 17.29 -9.30
C ASN A 15 40.04 15.93 -8.97
N MET A 16 40.85 14.88 -8.79
CA MET A 16 40.33 13.53 -8.56
C MET A 16 39.66 13.38 -7.19
N LYS A 17 40.19 14.03 -6.14
CA LYS A 17 39.60 14.00 -4.79
C LYS A 17 38.27 14.77 -4.72
N LEU A 18 38.16 15.90 -5.41
CA LEU A 18 36.93 16.68 -5.47
C LEU A 18 35.83 15.92 -6.21
N PHE A 19 36.16 15.23 -7.31
CA PHE A 19 35.23 14.41 -8.09
C PHE A 19 34.69 13.22 -7.28
N VAL A 20 35.55 12.55 -6.51
CA VAL A 20 35.15 11.44 -5.63
C VAL A 20 34.22 11.92 -4.50
N ILE A 21 34.47 13.09 -3.92
CA ILE A 21 33.58 13.66 -2.88
C ILE A 21 32.21 14.00 -3.46
N VAL A 22 32.14 14.56 -4.67
CA VAL A 22 30.87 14.87 -5.34
C VAL A 22 30.08 13.61 -5.67
N ILE A 23 30.74 12.53 -6.14
CA ILE A 23 30.08 11.25 -6.42
C ILE A 23 29.57 10.59 -5.14
N ILE A 24 30.37 10.57 -4.07
CA ILE A 24 29.94 10.01 -2.77
C ILE A 24 28.76 10.81 -2.21
N ALA A 25 28.81 12.15 -2.28
CA ALA A 25 27.67 12.99 -1.90
C ALA A 25 26.42 12.70 -2.75
N PHE A 26 26.58 12.44 -4.05
CA PHE A 26 25.47 12.07 -4.93
C PHE A 26 24.85 10.71 -4.56
N PHE A 27 25.66 9.72 -4.16
CA PHE A 27 25.15 8.42 -3.70
C PHE A 27 24.42 8.49 -2.35
N PHE A 28 24.77 9.44 -1.47
CA PHE A 28 24.07 9.64 -0.20
C PHE A 28 22.71 10.36 -0.34
N ILE A 29 22.50 11.15 -1.41
CA ILE A 29 21.25 11.90 -1.62
C ILE A 29 20.15 11.03 -2.25
N ILE A 30 20.49 9.88 -2.84
CA ILE A 30 19.52 8.93 -3.44
C ILE A 30 19.20 7.77 -2.46
N SER A 31 19.20 8.03 -1.16
CA SER A 31 18.36 7.20 -0.27
C SER A 31 16.91 7.63 -0.49
N CYS A 32 16.30 7.12 -1.56
CA CYS A 32 14.85 7.05 -1.65
C CYS A 32 14.39 6.11 -0.54
N GLU A 33 14.01 6.68 0.59
CA GLU A 33 13.30 5.96 1.64
C GLU A 33 11.95 5.54 1.04
N GLU A 34 11.75 4.24 0.82
CA GLU A 34 10.47 3.75 0.30
C GLU A 34 9.37 4.14 1.30
N PRO A 35 8.26 4.74 0.85
CA PRO A 35 7.17 5.10 1.74
C PRO A 35 6.69 3.81 2.41
N LYS A 36 6.66 3.83 3.74
CA LYS A 36 6.22 2.70 4.53
C LYS A 36 4.72 2.49 4.29
N GLU A 37 4.38 1.49 3.49
CA GLU A 37 3.00 1.08 3.24
C GLU A 37 2.32 0.71 4.57
N LEU A 38 1.30 1.47 4.96
CA LEU A 38 0.49 1.26 6.15
C LEU A 38 -0.84 0.59 5.74
N TRP A 39 -1.28 -0.40 6.49
CA TRP A 39 -2.58 -1.04 6.23
C TRP A 39 -3.68 -0.34 7.02
N VAL A 40 -4.89 -0.27 6.46
CA VAL A 40 -6.08 0.14 7.21
C VAL A 40 -6.30 -0.84 8.37
N ASP A 41 -6.10 -0.32 9.58
CA ASP A 41 -6.13 -1.07 10.83
C ASP A 41 -7.25 -0.60 11.78
N CYS A 42 -7.23 -1.11 13.00
CA CYS A 42 -8.18 -0.69 14.03
C CYS A 42 -8.03 0.80 14.41
N GLN A 43 -6.83 1.38 14.35
CA GLN A 43 -6.54 2.75 14.79
C GLN A 43 -6.86 3.80 13.71
N THR A 44 -6.89 3.36 12.46
CA THR A 44 -7.15 4.20 11.28
C THR A 44 -8.53 4.84 11.37
N ASN A 45 -8.58 6.14 11.07
CA ASN A 45 -9.82 6.90 10.88
C ASN A 45 -9.94 7.30 9.40
N LEU A 46 -11.05 6.93 8.77
CA LEU A 46 -11.47 7.36 7.44
C LEU A 46 -12.89 7.88 7.57
N ASP A 47 -13.11 9.13 7.16
CA ASP A 47 -14.45 9.69 7.06
C ASP A 47 -15.19 8.95 5.94
N THR A 48 -15.12 9.43 4.70
CA THR A 48 -15.67 8.67 3.57
C THR A 48 -14.69 8.78 2.41
N THR A 49 -14.18 7.63 1.97
CA THR A 49 -13.25 7.56 0.83
C THR A 49 -13.84 6.73 -0.28
N TRP A 50 -13.71 7.21 -1.51
CA TRP A 50 -14.10 6.45 -2.71
C TRP A 50 -12.96 5.56 -3.17
N ILE A 51 -13.27 4.29 -3.42
CA ILE A 51 -12.42 3.37 -4.16
C ILE A 51 -12.95 3.31 -5.58
N LEU A 52 -12.15 3.81 -6.53
CA LEU A 52 -12.52 3.92 -7.94
C LEU A 52 -11.70 2.99 -8.84
N ASN A 53 -10.53 2.57 -8.36
CA ASN A 53 -9.57 1.80 -9.14
C ASN A 53 -9.66 0.31 -8.80
N GLU A 54 -9.18 -0.51 -9.71
CA GLU A 54 -9.03 -1.96 -9.51
C GLU A 54 -8.06 -2.27 -8.37
N GLN A 55 -8.20 -3.48 -7.83
CA GLN A 55 -7.34 -3.97 -6.76
C GLN A 55 -5.90 -4.19 -7.26
N GLU A 56 -4.91 -3.70 -6.51
CA GLU A 56 -3.50 -3.92 -6.76
C GLU A 56 -2.82 -4.56 -5.54
N ARG A 57 -1.90 -5.51 -5.77
CA ARG A 57 -1.06 -6.11 -4.71
C ARG A 57 -1.83 -6.66 -3.49
N GLY A 58 -3.08 -7.07 -3.65
CA GLY A 58 -3.89 -7.59 -2.53
C GLY A 58 -4.73 -6.54 -1.80
N GLY A 59 -4.83 -5.31 -2.31
CA GLY A 59 -5.63 -4.24 -1.70
C GLY A 59 -5.89 -3.06 -2.63
N TRP A 60 -6.34 -1.94 -2.06
CA TRP A 60 -6.49 -0.67 -2.76
C TRP A 60 -5.72 0.43 -2.03
N PHE A 61 -5.08 1.30 -2.78
CA PHE A 61 -4.52 2.53 -2.23
C PHE A 61 -5.67 3.48 -1.88
N VAL A 62 -5.84 3.72 -0.58
CA VAL A 62 -6.77 4.74 -0.04
C VAL A 62 -6.13 6.12 -0.17
N ASN A 63 -4.82 6.20 0.02
CA ASN A 63 -3.96 7.34 -0.26
C ASN A 63 -2.52 6.84 -0.51
N ASP A 64 -1.56 7.75 -0.66
CA ASP A 64 -0.15 7.46 -1.00
C ASP A 64 0.58 6.52 -0.02
N SER A 65 0.05 6.35 1.19
CA SER A 65 0.69 5.54 2.25
C SER A 65 -0.24 4.51 2.87
N LEU A 66 -1.53 4.52 2.55
CA LEU A 66 -2.55 3.72 3.23
C LEU A 66 -3.22 2.73 2.27
N ILE A 67 -3.15 1.45 2.60
CA ILE A 67 -3.65 0.35 1.80
C ILE A 67 -4.82 -0.33 2.52
N LEU A 68 -5.94 -0.44 1.83
CA LEU A 68 -7.09 -1.24 2.26
C LEU A 68 -6.91 -2.68 1.80
N SER A 69 -6.86 -3.62 2.74
CA SER A 69 -6.74 -5.05 2.39
C SER A 69 -8.00 -5.58 1.71
N ALA A 70 -7.82 -6.27 0.59
CA ALA A 70 -8.91 -6.98 -0.08
C ALA A 70 -9.31 -8.27 0.64
N GLY A 71 -8.46 -8.79 1.55
CA GLY A 71 -8.70 -10.04 2.27
C GLY A 71 -9.69 -9.93 3.44
N ILE A 72 -10.26 -8.75 3.69
CA ILE A 72 -11.17 -8.51 4.81
C ILE A 72 -12.51 -9.20 4.52
N GLN A 73 -13.03 -9.97 5.47
CA GLN A 73 -14.28 -10.71 5.29
C GLN A 73 -15.48 -9.90 5.80
N PRO A 74 -16.66 -10.05 5.18
CA PRO A 74 -17.87 -9.42 5.72
C PRO A 74 -18.24 -10.07 7.06
N TYR A 75 -18.85 -9.26 7.93
CA TYR A 75 -19.37 -9.71 9.21
C TYR A 75 -20.49 -10.75 9.02
N ASP A 76 -21.40 -10.48 8.07
CA ASP A 76 -22.45 -11.41 7.66
C ASP A 76 -22.01 -12.24 6.45
N LYS A 77 -21.73 -13.52 6.70
CA LYS A 77 -21.29 -14.47 5.67
C LYS A 77 -22.41 -14.89 4.71
N SER A 78 -23.69 -14.67 5.06
CA SER A 78 -24.80 -14.96 4.15
C SER A 78 -24.78 -14.09 2.89
N LEU A 79 -24.13 -12.92 2.97
CA LEU A 79 -23.93 -12.02 1.83
C LEU A 79 -22.99 -12.59 0.76
N CYS A 80 -22.18 -13.60 1.08
CA CYS A 80 -21.28 -14.25 0.12
C CYS A 80 -22.02 -14.95 -1.04
N ASP A 81 -23.30 -15.30 -0.84
CA ASP A 81 -24.16 -15.89 -1.87
C ASP A 81 -25.03 -14.85 -2.59
N SER A 82 -24.92 -13.58 -2.19
CA SER A 82 -25.64 -12.47 -2.83
C SER A 82 -24.95 -12.01 -4.11
N ILE A 83 -25.71 -11.42 -5.04
CA ILE A 83 -25.19 -10.87 -6.30
C ILE A 83 -24.12 -9.80 -6.06
N GLY A 84 -24.14 -9.11 -4.91
CA GLY A 84 -23.24 -7.99 -4.61
C GLY A 84 -21.85 -8.38 -4.10
N ILE A 85 -21.65 -9.55 -3.48
CA ILE A 85 -20.37 -9.97 -2.88
C ILE A 85 -20.00 -11.40 -3.31
N ARG A 86 -20.27 -11.72 -4.57
CA ARG A 86 -19.99 -13.07 -5.08
C ARG A 86 -18.53 -13.18 -5.49
N SER A 87 -17.80 -14.08 -4.84
CA SER A 87 -16.46 -14.48 -5.30
C SER A 87 -16.52 -14.97 -6.75
N LEU A 88 -15.86 -14.25 -7.66
CA LEU A 88 -15.67 -14.68 -9.06
C LEU A 88 -14.80 -15.93 -9.19
N THR A 89 -14.01 -16.24 -8.16
CA THR A 89 -13.11 -17.38 -8.19
C THR A 89 -13.95 -18.64 -8.03
N LEU A 90 -14.24 -19.28 -9.15
CA LEU A 90 -14.96 -20.54 -9.24
C LEU A 90 -14.14 -21.75 -8.75
N TRP A 91 -12.84 -21.57 -8.53
CA TRP A 91 -11.93 -22.68 -8.22
C TRP A 91 -10.81 -22.25 -7.27
N THR A 92 -10.59 -23.01 -6.20
CA THR A 92 -9.39 -22.91 -5.36
C THR A 92 -8.56 -24.19 -5.51
N PRO A 93 -7.22 -24.13 -5.41
CA PRO A 93 -6.36 -25.32 -5.46
C PRO A 93 -6.70 -26.38 -4.41
N SER A 94 -7.27 -25.94 -3.29
CA SER A 94 -7.70 -26.83 -2.20
C SER A 94 -9.04 -27.54 -2.45
N GLY A 95 -9.77 -27.17 -3.51
CA GLY A 95 -11.14 -27.64 -3.78
C GLY A 95 -12.18 -27.13 -2.78
N LYS A 96 -11.79 -26.31 -1.78
CA LYS A 96 -12.70 -25.71 -0.81
C LYS A 96 -13.26 -24.41 -1.34
N SER A 97 -14.50 -24.10 -0.94
CA SER A 97 -15.06 -22.76 -1.13
C SER A 97 -14.17 -21.75 -0.40
N ARG A 98 -13.72 -20.70 -1.10
CA ARG A 98 -13.07 -19.57 -0.42
C ARG A 98 -14.16 -18.71 0.23
N PRO A 99 -13.94 -18.22 1.46
CA PRO A 99 -14.84 -17.23 2.03
C PRO A 99 -14.81 -15.99 1.12
N CYS A 100 -15.98 -15.35 0.95
CA CYS A 100 -16.02 -14.06 0.27
C CYS A 100 -15.26 -13.02 1.10
N SER A 101 -14.79 -12.00 0.40
CA SER A 101 -13.89 -10.99 0.92
C SER A 101 -14.17 -9.65 0.25
N LEU A 102 -13.61 -8.59 0.79
CA LEU A 102 -13.74 -7.26 0.24
C LEU A 102 -13.26 -7.21 -1.22
N GLY A 103 -12.24 -7.99 -1.57
CA GLY A 103 -11.73 -8.21 -2.93
C GLY A 103 -12.73 -8.74 -3.94
N ASP A 104 -13.91 -9.20 -3.49
CA ASP A 104 -14.98 -9.65 -4.37
C ASP A 104 -15.92 -8.51 -4.78
N LEU A 105 -15.75 -7.32 -4.22
CA LEU A 105 -16.48 -6.13 -4.64
C LEU A 105 -15.79 -5.47 -5.83
N PHE A 106 -16.59 -5.16 -6.86
CA PHE A 106 -16.13 -4.34 -7.97
C PHE A 106 -16.23 -2.85 -7.61
N PRO A 107 -15.19 -2.05 -7.86
CA PRO A 107 -15.30 -0.60 -7.85
C PRO A 107 -16.40 -0.09 -8.81
N PRO A 108 -17.05 1.05 -8.53
CA PRO A 108 -16.78 1.96 -7.42
C PRO A 108 -17.55 1.58 -6.14
N PHE A 109 -16.93 1.82 -4.98
CA PHE A 109 -17.58 1.73 -3.68
C PHE A 109 -17.00 2.76 -2.70
N GLN A 110 -17.76 3.10 -1.66
CA GLN A 110 -17.29 3.98 -0.59
C GLN A 110 -16.91 3.18 0.64
N ILE A 111 -15.90 3.66 1.37
CA ILE A 111 -15.51 3.10 2.66
C ILE A 111 -15.60 4.17 3.75
N TYR A 112 -16.05 3.76 4.93
CA TYR A 112 -16.04 4.54 6.17
C TYR A 112 -15.44 3.70 7.29
N LYS A 113 -14.57 4.30 8.10
CA LYS A 113 -13.87 3.61 9.18
C LYS A 113 -13.62 4.55 10.35
N LYS A 114 -14.21 4.27 11.51
CA LYS A 114 -13.91 5.02 12.74
C LYS A 114 -12.66 4.48 13.42
N ALA A 115 -11.80 5.36 13.92
CA ALA A 115 -10.66 4.97 14.77
C ALA A 115 -11.07 4.13 15.99
N TRP A 116 -10.16 3.25 16.42
CA TRP A 116 -10.29 2.33 17.56
C TRP A 116 -11.46 1.36 17.48
N ASN A 117 -11.86 1.01 16.25
CA ASN A 117 -12.91 0.06 15.95
C ASN A 117 -12.37 -0.98 14.94
N ASP A 118 -12.83 -2.23 15.01
CA ASP A 118 -12.52 -3.26 14.02
C ASP A 118 -13.53 -3.31 12.86
N SER A 119 -14.56 -2.45 12.89
CA SER A 119 -15.59 -2.39 11.87
C SER A 119 -15.22 -1.45 10.71
N LEU A 120 -15.25 -1.97 9.49
CA LEU A 120 -15.16 -1.23 8.24
C LEU A 120 -16.54 -1.23 7.55
N PHE A 121 -17.06 -0.06 7.23
CA PHE A 121 -18.35 0.09 6.54
C PHE A 121 -18.10 0.33 5.07
N VAL A 122 -18.78 -0.42 4.21
CA VAL A 122 -18.67 -0.30 2.75
C VAL A 122 -20.04 -0.02 2.18
N LEU A 123 -20.17 1.07 1.42
CA LEU A 123 -21.40 1.43 0.72
C LEU A 123 -21.24 1.14 -0.77
N GLN A 124 -22.13 0.30 -1.30
CA GLN A 124 -22.19 -0.06 -2.72
C GLN A 124 -23.64 -0.30 -3.12
N ASP A 125 -24.08 0.28 -4.25
CA ASP A 125 -25.44 0.10 -4.80
C ASP A 125 -26.57 0.31 -3.77
N ASN A 126 -26.45 1.35 -2.94
CA ASN A 126 -27.35 1.67 -1.82
C ASN A 126 -27.43 0.62 -0.70
N MET A 127 -26.50 -0.34 -0.67
CA MET A 127 -26.34 -1.31 0.41
C MET A 127 -25.14 -0.92 1.27
N VAL A 128 -25.32 -0.99 2.59
CA VAL A 128 -24.21 -0.89 3.55
C VAL A 128 -23.82 -2.29 3.99
N ILE A 129 -22.56 -2.66 3.73
CA ILE A 129 -21.98 -3.93 4.12
C ILE A 129 -20.96 -3.68 5.22
N LEU A 130 -21.07 -4.45 6.30
CA LEU A 130 -20.12 -4.40 7.41
C LEU A 130 -19.04 -5.46 7.21
N PHE A 131 -17.78 -5.02 7.27
CA PHE A 131 -16.59 -5.86 7.22
C PHE A 131 -15.86 -5.81 8.56
N GLN A 132 -15.27 -6.94 8.98
CA GLN A 132 -14.51 -7.02 10.21
C GLN A 132 -13.00 -7.07 9.91
N ILE A 133 -12.28 -6.04 10.34
CA ILE A 133 -10.82 -5.97 10.28
C ILE A 133 -10.25 -7.10 11.16
N PRO A 134 -9.44 -8.00 10.59
CA PRO A 134 -8.81 -9.07 11.35
C PRO A 134 -7.94 -8.54 12.48
N LYS A 135 -7.97 -9.21 13.64
CA LYS A 135 -7.16 -8.84 14.82
C LYS A 135 -5.67 -8.68 14.53
N HIS A 136 -5.11 -9.46 13.60
CA HIS A 136 -3.70 -9.38 13.25
C HIS A 136 -3.29 -8.06 12.57
N LEU A 137 -4.26 -7.32 12.00
CA LEU A 137 -4.04 -5.98 11.47
C LEU A 137 -4.15 -4.91 12.56
N CYS A 138 -4.65 -5.23 13.75
CA CYS A 138 -4.90 -4.26 14.83
C CYS A 138 -3.77 -4.17 15.88
N ASN A 139 -2.59 -4.69 15.57
CA ASN A 139 -1.44 -4.78 16.47
C ASN A 139 -0.65 -3.47 16.57
#